data_AF-A0A5P2G7L3-F1
#
_entry.id   AF-A0A5P2G7L3-F1
#
_cell.length_a   1.000
_cell.length_b   1.000
_cell.length_c   1.000
_cell.angle_alpha   90.00
_cell.angle_beta   90.00
_cell.angle_gamma   90.00
#
_symmetry.space_group_name_H-M   'P 1'
#
loop_
_entity.id
_entity.type
_entity.pdbx_description
1 polymer ?
#
loop_
_entity_poly.entity_id
_entity_poly.type
_entity_poly.pdbx_seq_one_letter_code
_entity_poly.pdbx_strand_id
1 'polypeptide(L)'
;MKSIIFIITLLFFYYPSEAQNVINSDFYINSGTTVSCIATNTYIGPDANLVVNGTLSMWTNELWISPELSCIISGTGDLNIMNPNEFGLSETTTLLDGNNKSNYLSIAKLSIQNPNGITLSDISAPISTWNTTYNNSTLNLNKILSLDVDGGNIYLGTSAIGDLKFSSSGTIQGYSSTRKIVTNNKILSHIVKDQSSSGTFTYPIGIANGDYNPAIINGEGTYNVSLIDYTQDIGLPVINVPDEGINRTWHIFGNESASSIQLTHNSTYNGSRYVENKSFIVQYANGMTGYWTYPGLVDYVSSGVNISTHWGVLMASTSTMNSSFYSKSSDATSPLPVRLLNFSGTLNTNNISLNWSTASEINNKGFYVERSSNGTDFHYLSFINTKAVNGNSDKFINYEYTDNYILGNTLYYRLKQVDFDGNIDYSNIISLLNPNHPSSVRVFPNPASSTINVYNTHPGYKIQIIDMAGKILKIENSNEYSQKIDVSKLASGIYYLRILDESGKSYSTNKFIKK
;
A
#
# COMPACT_ATOMS: atom_id res chain seq x y z
N MET A 1 -27.93 -42.08 -32.39
CA MET A 1 -28.19 -41.05 -33.42
C MET A 1 -27.83 -39.70 -32.83
N LYS A 2 -26.76 -39.07 -33.32
CA LYS A 2 -26.40 -37.69 -32.94
C LYS A 2 -27.33 -36.75 -33.71
N SER A 3 -28.38 -36.26 -33.08
CA SER A 3 -29.19 -35.18 -33.67
C SER A 3 -28.49 -33.86 -33.38
N ILE A 4 -27.81 -33.33 -34.40
CA ILE A 4 -27.39 -31.93 -34.42
C ILE A 4 -28.66 -31.12 -34.68
N ILE A 5 -29.23 -30.53 -33.64
CA ILE A 5 -30.29 -29.52 -33.81
C ILE A 5 -29.56 -28.20 -34.07
N PHE A 6 -29.39 -27.86 -35.35
CA PHE A 6 -29.16 -26.47 -35.74
C PHE A 6 -30.43 -25.71 -35.42
N ILE A 7 -30.35 -24.76 -34.50
CA ILE A 7 -31.33 -23.69 -34.50
C ILE A 7 -31.00 -22.86 -35.72
N ILE A 8 -31.95 -22.86 -36.64
CA ILE A 8 -31.95 -22.03 -37.84
C ILE A 8 -32.04 -20.59 -37.36
N THR A 9 -30.89 -19.93 -37.24
CA THR A 9 -30.82 -18.51 -37.55
C THR A 9 -30.94 -18.43 -39.07
N LEU A 10 -31.93 -17.68 -39.57
CA LEU A 10 -32.07 -17.37 -40.99
C LEU A 10 -30.68 -17.02 -41.56
N LEU A 11 -30.16 -17.82 -42.50
CA LEU A 11 -29.03 -17.44 -43.33
C LEU A 11 -29.48 -16.31 -44.27
N PHE A 12 -29.44 -15.08 -43.77
CA PHE A 12 -29.10 -13.94 -44.61
C PHE A 12 -27.63 -13.65 -44.37
N PHE A 13 -26.86 -13.44 -45.44
CA PHE A 13 -25.55 -12.81 -45.37
C PHE A 13 -25.73 -11.44 -44.68
N TYR A 14 -25.56 -11.39 -43.36
CA TYR A 14 -25.73 -10.16 -42.58
C TYR A 14 -24.64 -10.11 -41.52
N TYR A 15 -23.99 -8.96 -41.44
CA TYR A 15 -22.86 -8.70 -40.56
C TYR A 15 -23.20 -9.13 -39.12
N PRO A 16 -22.39 -10.01 -38.49
CA PRO A 16 -22.70 -10.53 -37.15
C PRO A 16 -22.75 -9.45 -36.06
N SER A 17 -22.29 -8.22 -36.36
CA SER A 17 -22.21 -7.06 -35.47
C SER A 17 -23.54 -6.51 -34.93
N GLU A 18 -24.69 -6.99 -35.43
CA GLU A 18 -26.02 -6.60 -34.92
C GLU A 18 -26.91 -7.81 -34.55
N ALA A 19 -26.38 -9.04 -34.64
CA ALA A 19 -27.15 -10.25 -34.33
C ALA A 19 -27.49 -10.34 -32.84
N GLN A 20 -28.73 -10.74 -32.52
CA GLN A 20 -29.20 -10.95 -31.16
C GLN A 20 -29.85 -12.34 -31.02
N ASN A 21 -29.53 -13.04 -29.93
CA ASN A 21 -30.22 -14.26 -29.51
C ASN A 21 -31.09 -13.97 -28.29
N VAL A 22 -32.35 -14.37 -28.32
CA VAL A 22 -33.29 -14.18 -27.20
C VAL A 22 -33.89 -15.52 -26.80
N ILE A 23 -33.68 -15.93 -25.55
CA ILE A 23 -34.30 -17.10 -24.93
C ILE A 23 -35.26 -16.58 -23.87
N ASN A 24 -36.58 -16.65 -24.12
CA ASN A 24 -37.60 -16.21 -23.17
C ASN A 24 -38.77 -17.21 -23.10
N SER A 25 -38.45 -18.49 -23.14
CA SER A 25 -39.39 -19.60 -23.02
C SER A 25 -38.65 -20.86 -22.59
N ASP A 26 -39.39 -21.95 -22.45
CA ASP A 26 -38.84 -23.31 -22.37
C ASP A 26 -37.84 -23.59 -23.50
N PHE A 27 -36.64 -24.05 -23.14
CA PHE A 27 -35.59 -24.43 -24.08
C PHE A 27 -34.74 -25.58 -23.53
N TYR A 28 -34.77 -26.72 -24.22
CA TYR A 28 -34.15 -27.96 -23.74
C TYR A 28 -33.00 -28.41 -24.66
N ILE A 29 -31.82 -28.63 -24.08
CA ILE A 29 -30.66 -29.22 -24.75
C ILE A 29 -30.43 -30.60 -24.18
N ASN A 30 -30.68 -31.63 -24.98
CA ASN A 30 -30.55 -33.02 -24.54
C ASN A 30 -29.09 -33.45 -24.36
N SER A 31 -28.87 -34.44 -23.49
CA SER A 31 -27.55 -35.06 -23.32
C SER A 31 -26.99 -35.57 -24.65
N GLY A 32 -25.69 -35.37 -24.87
CA GLY A 32 -25.01 -35.69 -26.13
C GLY A 32 -25.29 -34.73 -27.29
N THR A 33 -26.05 -33.65 -27.06
CA THR A 33 -26.33 -32.59 -28.06
C THR A 33 -25.49 -31.35 -27.75
N THR A 34 -24.93 -30.73 -28.78
CA THR A 34 -24.28 -29.43 -28.68
C THR A 34 -25.12 -28.40 -29.45
N VAL A 35 -25.41 -27.27 -28.80
CA VAL A 35 -26.04 -26.10 -29.41
C VAL A 35 -25.02 -24.95 -29.40
N SER A 36 -24.85 -24.33 -30.56
CA SER A 36 -23.97 -23.17 -30.73
C SER A 36 -24.80 -21.91 -30.96
N CYS A 37 -24.54 -20.87 -30.17
CA CYS A 37 -25.17 -19.56 -30.29
C CYS A 37 -24.11 -18.54 -30.68
N ILE A 38 -24.28 -17.90 -31.83
CA ILE A 38 -23.39 -16.85 -32.33
C ILE A 38 -24.23 -15.59 -32.50
N ALA A 39 -23.94 -14.56 -31.73
CA ALA A 39 -24.62 -13.27 -31.80
C ALA A 39 -23.75 -12.20 -31.14
N THR A 40 -23.95 -10.92 -31.47
CA THR A 40 -23.31 -9.84 -30.70
C THR A 40 -23.83 -9.84 -29.27
N ASN A 41 -25.15 -9.98 -29.10
CA ASN A 41 -25.80 -10.01 -27.80
C ASN A 41 -26.66 -11.27 -27.62
N THR A 42 -26.61 -11.86 -26.42
CA THR A 42 -27.45 -13.00 -26.04
C THR A 42 -28.22 -12.63 -24.77
N TYR A 43 -29.53 -12.80 -24.82
CA TYR A 43 -30.45 -12.39 -23.75
C TYR A 43 -31.27 -13.58 -23.27
N ILE A 44 -31.21 -13.87 -21.97
CA ILE A 44 -32.01 -14.89 -21.30
C ILE A 44 -33.06 -14.16 -20.47
N GLY A 45 -34.30 -14.18 -20.94
CA GLY A 45 -35.41 -13.37 -20.44
C GLY A 45 -36.11 -13.93 -19.20
N PRO A 46 -37.04 -13.16 -18.61
CA PRO A 46 -37.75 -13.51 -17.39
C PRO A 46 -38.58 -14.81 -17.46
N ASP A 47 -39.05 -15.20 -18.64
CA ASP A 47 -39.85 -16.42 -18.83
C ASP A 47 -38.99 -17.61 -19.32
N ALA A 48 -37.67 -17.47 -19.30
CA ALA A 48 -36.76 -18.51 -19.76
C ALA A 48 -36.71 -19.69 -18.78
N ASN A 49 -36.89 -20.89 -19.31
CA ASN A 49 -36.59 -22.13 -18.62
C ASN A 49 -35.61 -22.93 -19.49
N LEU A 50 -34.33 -22.61 -19.30
CA LEU A 50 -33.20 -23.13 -20.06
C LEU A 50 -32.64 -24.38 -19.37
N VAL A 51 -32.91 -25.56 -19.92
CA VAL A 51 -32.45 -26.85 -19.40
C VAL A 51 -31.32 -27.40 -20.29
N VAL A 52 -30.09 -27.34 -19.79
CA VAL A 52 -28.86 -27.75 -20.47
C VAL A 52 -28.37 -29.10 -19.94
N ASN A 53 -28.78 -30.20 -20.57
CA ASN A 53 -28.24 -31.55 -20.28
C ASN A 53 -27.12 -31.98 -21.25
N GLY A 54 -26.95 -31.25 -22.36
CA GLY A 54 -25.87 -31.41 -23.33
C GLY A 54 -24.79 -30.33 -23.18
N THR A 55 -24.48 -29.62 -24.26
CA THR A 55 -23.54 -28.50 -24.26
C THR A 55 -24.15 -27.29 -24.95
N LEU A 56 -24.08 -26.13 -24.30
CA LEU A 56 -24.44 -24.84 -24.88
C LEU A 56 -23.16 -24.01 -25.03
N SER A 57 -22.77 -23.65 -26.24
CA SER A 57 -21.60 -22.80 -26.49
C SER A 57 -22.03 -21.47 -27.08
N MET A 58 -21.64 -20.37 -26.43
CA MET A 58 -22.05 -19.02 -26.79
C MET A 58 -20.84 -18.19 -27.21
N TRP A 59 -20.86 -17.67 -28.43
CA TRP A 59 -19.95 -16.65 -28.94
C TRP A 59 -20.72 -15.32 -28.94
N THR A 60 -20.55 -14.55 -27.85
CA THR A 60 -21.31 -13.31 -27.62
C THR A 60 -20.46 -12.24 -26.94
N ASN A 61 -20.64 -10.98 -27.33
CA ASN A 61 -20.01 -9.85 -26.66
C ASN A 61 -20.75 -9.47 -25.38
N GLU A 62 -22.08 -9.60 -25.38
CA GLU A 62 -22.91 -9.37 -24.20
C GLU A 62 -23.79 -10.59 -23.90
N LEU A 63 -23.87 -10.97 -22.62
CA LEU A 63 -24.81 -11.95 -22.10
C LEU A 63 -25.60 -11.29 -20.96
N TRP A 64 -26.89 -11.04 -21.19
CA TRP A 64 -27.80 -10.57 -20.16
C TRP A 64 -28.67 -11.71 -19.67
N ILE A 65 -28.71 -11.93 -18.36
CA ILE A 65 -29.59 -12.92 -17.73
C ILE A 65 -30.63 -12.17 -16.90
N SER A 66 -31.89 -12.55 -17.02
CA SER A 66 -32.96 -11.86 -16.32
C SER A 66 -32.85 -12.04 -14.79
N PRO A 67 -33.12 -10.97 -14.01
CA PRO A 67 -33.14 -11.03 -12.56
C PRO A 67 -34.41 -11.66 -11.97
N GLU A 68 -35.40 -11.98 -12.81
CA GLU A 68 -36.66 -12.55 -12.35
C GLU A 68 -36.49 -14.00 -11.88
N LEU A 69 -37.16 -14.35 -10.77
CA LEU A 69 -37.07 -15.70 -10.19
C LEU A 69 -37.63 -16.79 -11.11
N SER A 70 -38.45 -16.41 -12.09
CA SER A 70 -38.97 -17.29 -13.14
C SER A 70 -37.93 -17.64 -14.21
N CYS A 71 -36.83 -16.88 -14.33
CA CYS A 71 -35.72 -17.23 -15.19
C CYS A 71 -34.90 -18.37 -14.53
N ILE A 72 -34.94 -19.54 -15.15
CA ILE A 72 -34.30 -20.76 -14.65
C ILE A 72 -33.27 -21.24 -15.68
N ILE A 73 -32.04 -21.43 -15.23
CA ILE A 73 -30.96 -22.06 -16.00
C ILE A 73 -30.46 -23.27 -15.20
N SER A 74 -30.70 -24.47 -15.71
CA SER A 74 -30.44 -25.73 -15.00
C SER A 74 -29.98 -26.83 -15.94
N GLY A 75 -29.55 -27.97 -15.39
CA GLY A 75 -29.30 -29.20 -16.14
C GLY A 75 -28.00 -29.90 -15.75
N THR A 76 -27.72 -31.03 -16.41
CA THR A 76 -26.53 -31.86 -16.13
C THR A 76 -25.37 -31.63 -17.09
N GLY A 77 -25.50 -30.65 -17.98
CA GLY A 77 -24.56 -30.32 -19.05
C GLY A 77 -23.73 -29.05 -18.82
N ASP A 78 -23.00 -28.66 -19.85
CA ASP A 78 -22.03 -27.57 -19.81
C ASP A 78 -22.55 -26.32 -20.54
N LEU A 79 -22.28 -25.13 -20.00
CA LEU A 79 -22.39 -23.85 -20.72
C LEU A 79 -21.00 -23.26 -20.90
N ASN A 80 -20.63 -22.96 -22.14
CA ASN A 80 -19.33 -22.39 -22.49
C ASN A 80 -19.50 -20.96 -22.99
N ILE A 81 -18.79 -20.01 -22.39
CA ILE A 81 -18.63 -18.66 -22.91
C ILE A 81 -17.34 -18.65 -23.75
N MET A 82 -17.52 -18.64 -25.06
CA MET A 82 -16.47 -18.80 -26.06
C MET A 82 -15.88 -17.45 -26.48
N ASN A 83 -14.74 -17.46 -27.17
CA ASN A 83 -14.10 -16.28 -27.73
C ASN A 83 -14.90 -15.69 -28.91
N PRO A 84 -15.61 -14.55 -28.76
CA PRO A 84 -16.46 -14.00 -29.82
C PRO A 84 -15.69 -13.68 -31.11
N ASN A 85 -14.40 -13.34 -31.01
CA ASN A 85 -13.54 -13.00 -32.14
C ASN A 85 -13.38 -14.16 -33.15
N GLU A 86 -13.61 -15.41 -32.75
CA GLU A 86 -13.61 -16.57 -33.68
C GLU A 86 -14.63 -16.42 -34.83
N PHE A 87 -15.66 -15.60 -34.62
CA PHE A 87 -16.68 -15.28 -35.62
C PHE A 87 -16.68 -13.79 -36.02
N GLY A 88 -15.57 -13.08 -35.80
CA GLY A 88 -15.41 -11.66 -36.19
C GLY A 88 -16.19 -10.67 -35.34
N LEU A 89 -16.61 -11.07 -34.13
CA LEU A 89 -17.17 -10.17 -33.11
C LEU A 89 -16.04 -9.48 -32.32
N SER A 90 -16.38 -8.54 -31.42
CA SER A 90 -15.38 -7.74 -30.69
C SER A 90 -14.40 -8.60 -29.90
N GLU A 91 -13.10 -8.28 -30.01
CA GLU A 91 -11.99 -8.89 -29.27
C GLU A 91 -11.84 -8.26 -27.88
N THR A 92 -12.88 -8.38 -27.08
CA THR A 92 -12.95 -7.85 -25.71
C THR A 92 -13.41 -8.94 -24.74
N THR A 93 -13.45 -8.61 -23.45
CA THR A 93 -14.20 -9.42 -22.48
C THR A 93 -15.65 -9.56 -22.96
N THR A 94 -16.27 -10.71 -22.67
CA THR A 94 -17.72 -10.83 -22.74
C THR A 94 -18.31 -10.11 -21.53
N LEU A 95 -19.14 -9.09 -21.75
CA LEU A 95 -19.91 -8.47 -20.68
C LEU A 95 -21.00 -9.45 -20.26
N LEU A 96 -21.03 -9.78 -18.98
CA LEU A 96 -22.02 -10.69 -18.42
C LEU A 96 -22.77 -9.94 -17.33
N ASP A 97 -24.06 -9.82 -17.52
CA ASP A 97 -24.96 -9.39 -16.48
C ASP A 97 -25.60 -10.63 -15.86
N GLY A 98 -25.06 -11.02 -14.71
CA GLY A 98 -25.48 -12.22 -13.99
C GLY A 98 -26.87 -12.06 -13.40
N ASN A 99 -27.26 -10.83 -13.02
CA ASN A 99 -28.54 -10.33 -12.52
C ASN A 99 -29.35 -11.22 -11.54
N ASN A 100 -28.80 -12.32 -11.03
CA ASN A 100 -29.58 -13.51 -10.70
C ASN A 100 -30.24 -13.51 -9.31
N LYS A 101 -30.56 -12.35 -8.73
CA LYS A 101 -31.23 -12.20 -7.43
C LYS A 101 -30.74 -13.28 -6.43
N SER A 102 -31.55 -14.32 -6.15
CA SER A 102 -31.20 -15.51 -5.38
C SER A 102 -31.18 -16.84 -6.17
N ASN A 103 -31.46 -16.82 -7.48
CA ASN A 103 -31.41 -18.04 -8.31
C ASN A 103 -29.96 -18.39 -8.63
N TYR A 104 -29.62 -19.66 -8.49
CA TYR A 104 -28.30 -20.16 -8.88
C TYR A 104 -28.35 -20.87 -10.23
N LEU A 105 -27.44 -20.53 -11.14
CA LEU A 105 -27.20 -21.34 -12.34
C LEU A 105 -26.84 -22.76 -11.90
N SER A 106 -27.70 -23.70 -12.24
CA SER A 106 -27.64 -25.09 -11.78
C SER A 106 -27.38 -26.05 -12.94
N ILE A 107 -26.41 -25.69 -13.77
CA ILE A 107 -25.79 -26.52 -14.81
C ILE A 107 -24.57 -27.25 -14.23
N ALA A 108 -24.03 -28.28 -14.90
CA ALA A 108 -22.88 -29.00 -14.38
C ALA A 108 -21.63 -28.12 -14.27
N LYS A 109 -21.38 -27.30 -15.31
CA LYS A 109 -20.20 -26.44 -15.39
C LYS A 109 -20.47 -25.21 -16.25
N LEU A 110 -20.07 -24.04 -15.74
CA LEU A 110 -19.87 -22.82 -16.54
C LEU A 110 -18.39 -22.74 -16.91
N SER A 111 -18.08 -22.76 -18.19
CA SER A 111 -16.72 -22.75 -18.73
C SER A 111 -16.41 -21.41 -19.39
N ILE A 112 -15.30 -20.79 -19.00
CA ILE A 112 -14.78 -19.56 -19.60
C ILE A 112 -13.67 -19.93 -20.60
N GLN A 113 -13.99 -19.80 -21.89
CA GLN A 113 -13.11 -20.08 -23.02
C GLN A 113 -12.80 -18.85 -23.88
N ASN A 114 -13.31 -17.67 -23.50
CA ASN A 114 -12.84 -16.39 -24.04
C ASN A 114 -11.46 -16.06 -23.42
N PRO A 115 -10.36 -15.95 -24.21
CA PRO A 115 -9.04 -15.60 -23.69
C PRO A 115 -8.93 -14.16 -23.19
N ASN A 116 -9.93 -13.31 -23.48
CA ASN A 116 -10.05 -12.00 -22.86
C ASN A 116 -10.86 -12.04 -21.55
N GLY A 117 -11.50 -13.17 -21.24
CA GLY A 117 -12.31 -13.37 -20.04
C GLY A 117 -13.74 -12.82 -20.13
N ILE A 118 -14.36 -12.66 -18.96
CA ILE A 118 -15.69 -12.06 -18.82
C ILE A 118 -15.64 -10.90 -17.82
N THR A 119 -16.50 -9.90 -18.00
CA THR A 119 -16.66 -8.80 -17.04
C THR A 119 -18.07 -8.83 -16.49
N LEU A 120 -18.22 -8.93 -15.17
CA LEU A 120 -19.51 -8.70 -14.54
C LEU A 120 -19.81 -7.21 -14.61
N SER A 121 -20.81 -6.86 -15.42
CA SER A 121 -21.23 -5.48 -15.67
C SER A 121 -22.74 -5.41 -15.63
N ASP A 122 -23.26 -4.34 -15.04
CA ASP A 122 -24.68 -4.00 -15.09
C ASP A 122 -25.02 -3.58 -16.53
N ILE A 123 -25.87 -4.35 -17.21
CA ILE A 123 -26.29 -4.13 -18.59
C ILE A 123 -27.76 -3.74 -18.54
N SER A 124 -28.10 -2.61 -19.16
CA SER A 124 -29.49 -2.16 -19.24
C SER A 124 -30.38 -3.25 -19.84
N ALA A 125 -31.56 -3.47 -19.25
CA ALA A 125 -32.46 -4.51 -19.73
C ALA A 125 -32.72 -4.32 -21.24
N PRO A 126 -32.48 -5.36 -22.05
CA PRO A 126 -32.43 -5.20 -23.50
C PRO A 126 -33.80 -4.99 -24.13
N ILE A 127 -34.87 -5.36 -23.43
CA ILE A 127 -36.26 -5.23 -23.87
C ILE A 127 -37.01 -4.37 -22.86
N SER A 128 -37.70 -3.33 -23.34
CA SER A 128 -38.28 -2.27 -22.51
C SER A 128 -39.36 -2.74 -21.52
N THR A 129 -39.94 -3.92 -21.74
CA THR A 129 -40.92 -4.55 -20.83
C THR A 129 -40.27 -5.40 -19.76
N TRP A 130 -38.97 -5.68 -19.85
CA TRP A 130 -38.23 -6.44 -18.87
C TRP A 130 -37.75 -5.54 -17.73
N ASN A 131 -37.53 -6.15 -16.56
CA ASN A 131 -37.24 -5.42 -15.35
C ASN A 131 -35.85 -4.75 -15.41
N THR A 132 -35.82 -3.44 -15.17
CA THR A 132 -34.63 -2.58 -15.15
C THR A 132 -34.25 -2.12 -13.74
N THR A 133 -34.92 -2.61 -12.70
CA THR A 133 -34.77 -2.08 -11.33
C THR A 133 -33.54 -2.61 -10.60
N TYR A 134 -32.87 -3.62 -11.16
CA TYR A 134 -31.70 -4.25 -10.55
C TYR A 134 -30.43 -3.69 -11.17
N ASN A 135 -29.72 -2.87 -10.40
CA ASN A 135 -28.48 -2.24 -10.84
C ASN A 135 -27.25 -3.01 -10.33
N ASN A 136 -27.28 -4.35 -10.38
CA ASN A 136 -26.16 -5.18 -9.93
C ASN A 136 -25.97 -6.39 -10.86
N SER A 137 -24.72 -6.78 -11.11
CA SER A 137 -24.36 -7.83 -12.06
C SER A 137 -24.00 -9.16 -11.39
N THR A 138 -24.60 -9.44 -10.24
CA THR A 138 -24.27 -10.61 -9.42
C THR A 138 -24.49 -11.92 -10.18
N LEU A 139 -23.47 -12.77 -10.26
CA LEU A 139 -23.56 -14.11 -10.84
C LEU A 139 -23.54 -15.17 -9.74
N ASN A 140 -24.62 -15.94 -9.64
CA ASN A 140 -24.78 -17.02 -8.66
C ASN A 140 -24.58 -18.40 -9.34
N LEU A 141 -23.62 -19.21 -8.86
CA LEU A 141 -23.28 -20.53 -9.42
C LEU A 141 -23.46 -21.65 -8.40
N ASN A 142 -24.26 -22.67 -8.76
CA ASN A 142 -24.51 -23.81 -7.86
C ASN A 142 -23.43 -24.89 -7.94
N LYS A 143 -22.72 -24.96 -9.08
CA LYS A 143 -21.78 -26.03 -9.43
C LYS A 143 -20.43 -25.44 -9.87
N ILE A 144 -19.80 -26.05 -10.87
CA ILE A 144 -18.41 -25.78 -11.24
C ILE A 144 -18.32 -24.51 -12.09
N LEU A 145 -17.45 -23.58 -11.70
CA LEU A 145 -16.86 -22.59 -12.59
C LEU A 145 -15.51 -23.10 -13.09
N SER A 146 -15.30 -23.12 -14.39
CA SER A 146 -14.06 -23.59 -15.02
C SER A 146 -13.40 -22.47 -15.81
N LEU A 147 -12.14 -22.15 -15.47
CA LEU A 147 -11.32 -21.19 -16.23
C LEU A 147 -10.40 -21.97 -17.17
N ASP A 148 -10.81 -22.10 -18.44
CA ASP A 148 -10.27 -23.13 -19.33
C ASP A 148 -9.13 -22.65 -20.24
N VAL A 149 -9.01 -21.34 -20.44
CA VAL A 149 -7.99 -20.72 -21.31
C VAL A 149 -7.22 -19.63 -20.60
N ASP A 150 -5.93 -19.48 -20.91
CA ASP A 150 -5.12 -18.38 -20.38
C ASP A 150 -5.71 -17.03 -20.77
N GLY A 151 -5.73 -16.10 -19.81
CA GLY A 151 -6.40 -14.81 -19.96
C GLY A 151 -7.92 -14.85 -19.72
N GLY A 152 -8.51 -16.05 -19.63
CA GLY A 152 -9.92 -16.31 -19.26
C GLY A 152 -10.23 -15.95 -17.80
N ASN A 153 -10.01 -14.69 -17.45
CA ASN A 153 -10.24 -14.12 -16.13
C ASN A 153 -11.72 -13.70 -15.98
N ILE A 154 -12.15 -13.49 -14.74
CA ILE A 154 -13.45 -12.86 -14.43
C ILE A 154 -13.20 -11.53 -13.76
N TYR A 155 -13.66 -10.43 -14.36
CA TYR A 155 -13.47 -9.08 -13.83
C TYR A 155 -14.72 -8.63 -13.04
N LEU A 156 -14.51 -8.20 -11.80
CA LEU A 156 -15.56 -7.74 -10.87
C LEU A 156 -15.47 -6.23 -10.61
N GLY A 157 -16.57 -5.59 -10.20
CA GLY A 157 -16.55 -4.21 -9.68
C GLY A 157 -16.13 -3.13 -10.69
N THR A 158 -16.39 -3.33 -11.98
CA THR A 158 -16.04 -2.36 -13.03
C THR A 158 -16.93 -1.12 -13.01
N SER A 159 -18.25 -1.30 -13.01
CA SER A 159 -19.27 -0.23 -13.12
C SER A 159 -20.31 -0.23 -11.99
N ALA A 160 -20.64 -1.39 -11.42
CA ALA A 160 -21.62 -1.57 -10.35
C ALA A 160 -21.21 -2.71 -9.40
N ILE A 161 -22.02 -2.99 -8.39
CA ILE A 161 -21.87 -4.20 -7.56
C ILE A 161 -22.14 -5.42 -8.46
N GLY A 162 -21.23 -6.38 -8.48
CA GLY A 162 -21.33 -7.62 -9.25
C GLY A 162 -20.55 -8.72 -8.56
N ASP A 163 -21.13 -9.28 -7.49
CA ASP A 163 -20.51 -10.37 -6.76
C ASP A 163 -20.51 -11.66 -7.60
N LEU A 164 -19.49 -12.49 -7.40
CA LEU A 164 -19.48 -13.86 -7.91
C LEU A 164 -19.76 -14.81 -6.75
N LYS A 165 -20.98 -15.35 -6.70
CA LYS A 165 -21.46 -16.15 -5.55
C LYS A 165 -21.52 -17.64 -5.87
N PHE A 166 -21.12 -18.44 -4.89
CA PHE A 166 -21.13 -19.89 -4.96
C PHE A 166 -21.96 -20.46 -3.81
N SER A 167 -22.87 -21.38 -4.15
CA SER A 167 -23.61 -22.16 -3.15
C SER A 167 -22.66 -23.12 -2.40
N SER A 168 -23.17 -23.86 -1.43
CA SER A 168 -22.43 -24.93 -0.75
C SER A 168 -21.78 -25.95 -1.70
N SER A 169 -22.42 -26.27 -2.84
CA SER A 169 -21.84 -27.19 -3.84
C SER A 169 -21.02 -26.53 -4.95
N GLY A 170 -20.96 -25.19 -4.97
CA GLY A 170 -20.19 -24.45 -5.98
C GLY A 170 -18.68 -24.60 -5.80
N THR A 171 -17.94 -24.75 -6.89
CA THR A 171 -16.46 -24.88 -6.89
C THR A 171 -15.85 -24.11 -8.05
N ILE A 172 -14.55 -23.80 -7.96
CA ILE A 172 -13.79 -23.18 -9.05
C ILE A 172 -12.64 -24.11 -9.42
N GLN A 173 -12.43 -24.34 -10.71
CA GLN A 173 -11.33 -25.16 -11.24
C GLN A 173 -10.61 -24.45 -12.38
N GLY A 174 -9.42 -24.97 -12.73
CA GLY A 174 -8.61 -24.44 -13.81
C GLY A 174 -7.88 -23.13 -13.47
N TYR A 175 -8.05 -22.57 -12.27
CA TYR A 175 -7.41 -21.31 -11.90
C TYR A 175 -5.87 -21.40 -11.83
N SER A 176 -5.21 -20.28 -12.10
CA SER A 176 -3.75 -20.10 -12.06
C SER A 176 -3.41 -18.60 -12.06
N SER A 177 -2.12 -18.24 -12.16
CA SER A 177 -1.71 -16.83 -12.29
C SER A 177 -2.25 -16.13 -13.56
N THR A 178 -2.54 -16.90 -14.62
CA THR A 178 -3.11 -16.41 -15.88
C THR A 178 -4.63 -16.59 -15.97
N ARG A 179 -5.25 -17.26 -14.98
CA ARG A 179 -6.69 -17.61 -14.96
C ARG A 179 -7.26 -17.42 -13.56
N LYS A 180 -7.88 -16.28 -13.30
CA LYS A 180 -8.26 -15.84 -11.94
C LYS A 180 -9.47 -14.91 -11.97
N ILE A 181 -9.95 -14.59 -10.77
CA ILE A 181 -10.92 -13.52 -10.57
C ILE A 181 -10.15 -12.23 -10.28
N VAL A 182 -10.51 -11.15 -10.98
CA VAL A 182 -9.87 -9.84 -10.93
C VAL A 182 -10.82 -8.84 -10.28
N THR A 183 -10.43 -8.25 -9.15
CA THR A 183 -11.25 -7.30 -8.38
C THR A 183 -11.14 -5.86 -8.85
N ASN A 184 -10.31 -5.59 -9.86
CA ASN A 184 -10.03 -4.26 -10.39
C ASN A 184 -9.57 -3.26 -9.32
N ASN A 185 -8.85 -3.76 -8.31
CA ASN A 185 -8.37 -2.97 -7.18
C ASN A 185 -9.50 -2.20 -6.47
N LYS A 186 -10.65 -2.86 -6.27
CA LYS A 186 -11.82 -2.28 -5.59
C LYS A 186 -12.45 -3.30 -4.64
N ILE A 187 -13.09 -2.79 -3.59
CA ILE A 187 -13.90 -3.58 -2.63
C ILE A 187 -15.41 -3.50 -2.91
N LEU A 188 -15.79 -3.08 -4.12
CA LEU A 188 -17.20 -2.94 -4.51
C LEU A 188 -17.89 -4.30 -4.69
N SER A 189 -17.13 -5.35 -4.96
CA SER A 189 -17.67 -6.69 -5.25
C SER A 189 -16.72 -7.77 -4.76
N HIS A 190 -17.29 -8.92 -4.44
CA HIS A 190 -16.60 -10.00 -3.77
C HIS A 190 -16.86 -11.33 -4.47
N ILE A 191 -15.93 -12.26 -4.26
CA ILE A 191 -16.23 -13.68 -4.40
C ILE A 191 -16.91 -14.10 -3.10
N VAL A 192 -18.11 -14.65 -3.18
CA VAL A 192 -18.89 -15.10 -2.03
C VAL A 192 -19.03 -16.61 -2.09
N LYS A 193 -18.69 -17.30 -1.00
CA LYS A 193 -18.86 -18.76 -0.90
C LYS A 193 -19.62 -19.09 0.36
N ASP A 194 -20.77 -19.74 0.21
CA ASP A 194 -21.48 -20.40 1.29
C ASP A 194 -20.87 -21.79 1.56
N GLN A 195 -20.46 -22.08 2.79
CA GLN A 195 -19.87 -23.35 3.22
C GLN A 195 -20.77 -23.97 4.29
N SER A 196 -21.69 -24.85 3.88
CA SER A 196 -22.70 -25.46 4.78
C SER A 196 -22.15 -26.45 5.80
N SER A 197 -20.85 -26.75 5.74
CA SER A 197 -20.12 -27.59 6.67
C SER A 197 -18.65 -27.19 6.62
N SER A 198 -17.92 -27.42 7.71
CA SER A 198 -16.48 -27.15 7.75
C SER A 198 -15.74 -27.72 6.54
N GLY A 199 -15.10 -26.85 5.76
CA GLY A 199 -14.41 -27.22 4.54
C GLY A 199 -13.51 -26.11 4.02
N THR A 200 -12.69 -26.45 3.02
CA THR A 200 -11.73 -25.51 2.42
C THR A 200 -12.23 -24.99 1.08
N PHE A 201 -12.15 -23.67 0.88
CA PHE A 201 -12.37 -23.04 -0.43
C PHE A 201 -11.22 -22.11 -0.78
N THR A 202 -10.76 -22.20 -2.03
CA THR A 202 -9.74 -21.30 -2.59
C THR A 202 -10.41 -20.18 -3.36
N TYR A 203 -10.00 -18.95 -3.09
CA TYR A 203 -10.38 -17.73 -3.77
C TYR A 203 -9.22 -17.31 -4.68
N PRO A 204 -9.21 -17.72 -5.97
CA PRO A 204 -8.11 -17.45 -6.89
C PRO A 204 -8.19 -16.01 -7.41
N ILE A 205 -7.69 -15.07 -6.60
CA ILE A 205 -7.97 -13.64 -6.76
C ILE A 205 -6.73 -12.81 -7.09
N GLY A 206 -6.94 -11.67 -7.75
CA GLY A 206 -5.93 -10.66 -8.07
C GLY A 206 -6.59 -9.30 -8.31
N ILE A 207 -5.81 -8.22 -8.35
CA ILE A 207 -6.33 -6.87 -8.63
C ILE A 207 -6.28 -6.51 -10.12
N ALA A 208 -5.45 -7.20 -10.91
CA ALA A 208 -5.24 -6.96 -12.34
C ALA A 208 -4.76 -8.22 -13.07
N ASN A 209 -4.62 -8.15 -14.40
CA ASN A 209 -3.95 -9.22 -15.14
C ASN A 209 -2.49 -9.36 -14.70
N GLY A 210 -1.96 -10.60 -14.64
CA GLY A 210 -0.64 -10.90 -14.08
C GLY A 210 -0.53 -10.84 -12.54
N ASP A 211 -1.54 -10.32 -11.84
CA ASP A 211 -1.55 -10.28 -10.36
C ASP A 211 -2.30 -11.47 -9.78
N TYR A 212 -1.66 -12.32 -8.98
CA TYR A 212 -2.31 -13.52 -8.42
C TYR A 212 -1.93 -13.72 -6.95
N ASN A 213 -2.89 -13.51 -6.06
CA ASN A 213 -2.71 -13.53 -4.62
C ASN A 213 -3.88 -14.27 -3.95
N PRO A 214 -3.96 -15.60 -4.11
CA PRO A 214 -5.11 -16.37 -3.64
C PRO A 214 -5.23 -16.36 -2.12
N ALA A 215 -6.48 -16.34 -1.65
CA ALA A 215 -6.81 -16.64 -0.26
C ALA A 215 -7.42 -18.04 -0.19
N ILE A 216 -7.17 -18.76 0.90
CA ILE A 216 -7.81 -20.03 1.21
C ILE A 216 -8.46 -19.89 2.58
N ILE A 217 -9.76 -20.15 2.66
CA ILE A 217 -10.50 -20.13 3.92
C ILE A 217 -10.97 -21.54 4.21
N ASN A 218 -10.65 -22.02 5.41
CA ASN A 218 -11.20 -23.25 5.97
C ASN A 218 -12.19 -22.87 7.06
N GLY A 219 -13.45 -23.29 6.94
CA GLY A 219 -14.48 -22.96 7.93
C GLY A 219 -15.87 -23.44 7.53
N GLU A 220 -16.86 -23.02 8.31
CA GLU A 220 -18.28 -23.26 8.07
C GLU A 220 -18.97 -21.90 8.16
N GLY A 221 -19.74 -21.54 7.13
CA GLY A 221 -20.36 -20.22 7.00
C GLY A 221 -20.20 -19.64 5.60
N THR A 222 -20.70 -18.42 5.42
CA THR A 222 -20.55 -17.63 4.20
C THR A 222 -19.42 -16.63 4.36
N TYR A 223 -18.44 -16.69 3.46
CA TYR A 223 -17.30 -15.78 3.43
C TYR A 223 -17.22 -15.01 2.12
N ASN A 224 -16.90 -13.72 2.23
CA ASN A 224 -16.82 -12.76 1.14
C ASN A 224 -15.36 -12.32 1.03
N VAL A 225 -14.77 -12.37 -0.18
CA VAL A 225 -13.36 -12.07 -0.40
C VAL A 225 -13.19 -11.12 -1.58
N SER A 226 -12.48 -10.02 -1.35
CA SER A 226 -11.92 -9.16 -2.39
C SER A 226 -10.48 -8.78 -2.06
N LEU A 227 -9.80 -8.11 -3.00
CA LEU A 227 -8.38 -7.78 -2.91
C LEU A 227 -8.16 -6.36 -3.42
N ILE A 228 -7.33 -5.60 -2.71
CA ILE A 228 -6.84 -4.27 -3.09
C ILE A 228 -5.33 -4.16 -2.80
N ASP A 229 -4.72 -3.09 -3.29
CA ASP A 229 -3.40 -2.63 -2.87
C ASP A 229 -3.49 -1.51 -1.81
N TYR A 230 -2.34 -0.96 -1.38
CA TYR A 230 -2.30 0.12 -0.39
C TYR A 230 -2.81 1.47 -0.90
N THR A 231 -2.86 1.68 -2.22
CA THR A 231 -3.14 3.00 -2.81
C THR A 231 -4.64 3.31 -2.90
N GLN A 232 -5.48 2.30 -2.69
CA GLN A 232 -6.92 2.49 -2.56
C GLN A 232 -7.22 3.03 -1.16
N ASP A 233 -7.20 4.35 -1.04
CA ASP A 233 -7.45 5.11 0.18
C ASP A 233 -8.95 5.02 0.58
N ILE A 234 -9.34 3.86 1.11
CA ILE A 234 -10.66 3.64 1.72
C ILE A 234 -10.72 4.16 3.16
N GLY A 235 -9.88 5.13 3.52
CA GLY A 235 -9.73 5.60 4.91
C GLY A 235 -9.16 4.52 5.84
N LEU A 236 -8.56 3.46 5.27
CA LEU A 236 -7.78 2.51 6.02
C LEU A 236 -6.41 3.14 6.33
N PRO A 237 -5.93 3.10 7.58
CA PRO A 237 -4.57 3.51 7.88
C PRO A 237 -3.62 2.59 7.12
N VAL A 238 -2.70 3.23 6.40
CA VAL A 238 -1.53 2.62 5.77
C VAL A 238 -0.87 1.67 6.78
N ILE A 239 -0.41 0.49 6.34
CA ILE A 239 0.42 -0.37 7.20
C ILE A 239 1.51 0.50 7.81
N ASN A 240 1.61 0.52 9.15
CA ASN A 240 2.48 1.46 9.87
C ASN A 240 3.95 1.40 9.42
N VAL A 241 4.37 0.27 8.83
CA VAL A 241 5.69 0.06 8.24
C VAL A 241 5.52 -0.67 6.90
N PRO A 242 5.21 0.04 5.79
CA PRO A 242 4.92 -0.62 4.51
C PRO A 242 6.14 -1.39 3.95
N ASP A 243 7.35 -1.02 4.36
CA ASP A 243 8.60 -1.73 4.03
C ASP A 243 8.67 -3.14 4.62
N GLU A 244 7.98 -3.42 5.72
CA GLU A 244 7.97 -4.75 6.37
C GLU A 244 6.74 -5.58 5.97
N GLY A 245 5.82 -4.98 5.21
CA GLY A 245 4.58 -5.59 4.72
C GLY A 245 4.61 -5.96 3.24
N ILE A 246 3.44 -6.29 2.71
CA ILE A 246 3.24 -6.54 1.28
C ILE A 246 2.17 -5.61 0.74
N ASN A 247 2.34 -5.10 -0.47
CA ASN A 247 1.38 -4.20 -1.12
C ASN A 247 0.11 -4.94 -1.60
N ARG A 248 -0.53 -5.71 -0.72
CA ARG A 248 -1.80 -6.42 -0.95
C ARG A 248 -2.58 -6.49 0.35
N THR A 249 -3.86 -6.19 0.27
CA THR A 249 -4.81 -6.23 1.37
C THR A 249 -6.05 -6.99 0.92
N TRP A 250 -6.34 -8.09 1.61
CA TRP A 250 -7.56 -8.86 1.43
C TRP A 250 -8.66 -8.25 2.29
N HIS A 251 -9.81 -8.03 1.68
CA HIS A 251 -11.03 -7.67 2.38
C HIS A 251 -11.87 -8.94 2.54
N ILE A 252 -11.94 -9.42 3.78
CA ILE A 252 -12.55 -10.71 4.13
C ILE A 252 -13.51 -10.51 5.31
N PHE A 253 -14.77 -10.89 5.12
CA PHE A 253 -15.78 -10.89 6.15
C PHE A 253 -16.74 -12.07 5.96
N GLY A 254 -17.36 -12.54 7.04
CA GLY A 254 -18.25 -13.69 7.01
C GLY A 254 -19.11 -13.78 8.26
N ASN A 255 -20.21 -14.53 8.16
CA ASN A 255 -21.19 -14.63 9.24
C ASN A 255 -20.77 -15.55 10.39
N GLU A 256 -19.74 -16.37 10.20
CA GLU A 256 -19.23 -17.34 11.16
C GLU A 256 -17.71 -17.26 11.24
N SER A 257 -17.13 -17.83 12.30
CA SER A 257 -15.66 -17.90 12.46
C SER A 257 -15.03 -18.82 11.41
N ALA A 258 -13.81 -18.50 10.96
CA ALA A 258 -13.03 -19.38 10.11
C ALA A 258 -12.06 -20.21 10.96
N SER A 259 -11.96 -21.52 10.68
CA SER A 259 -10.94 -22.37 11.31
C SER A 259 -9.53 -21.93 10.93
N SER A 260 -9.32 -21.49 9.69
CA SER A 260 -8.08 -20.84 9.27
C SER A 260 -8.26 -19.98 8.02
N ILE A 261 -7.41 -18.96 7.88
CA ILE A 261 -7.21 -18.21 6.64
C ILE A 261 -5.74 -18.38 6.22
N GLN A 262 -5.50 -18.78 4.98
CA GLN A 262 -4.17 -18.81 4.37
C GLN A 262 -4.10 -17.79 3.22
N LEU A 263 -3.09 -16.92 3.23
CA LEU A 263 -2.89 -15.88 2.25
C LEU A 263 -1.58 -16.10 1.50
N THR A 264 -1.65 -16.08 0.16
CA THR A 264 -0.49 -16.22 -0.73
C THR A 264 -0.31 -14.96 -1.54
N HIS A 265 0.93 -14.52 -1.77
CA HIS A 265 1.22 -13.33 -2.57
C HIS A 265 2.36 -13.55 -3.56
N ASN A 266 2.53 -12.63 -4.52
CA ASN A 266 3.76 -12.57 -5.32
C ASN A 266 4.83 -11.73 -4.58
N SER A 267 6.04 -12.27 -4.48
CA SER A 267 7.21 -11.60 -3.87
C SER A 267 7.56 -10.23 -4.46
N THR A 268 7.11 -9.92 -5.68
CA THR A 268 7.30 -8.57 -6.26
C THR A 268 6.56 -7.47 -5.51
N TYR A 269 5.61 -7.83 -4.64
CA TYR A 269 4.84 -6.90 -3.81
C TYR A 269 5.41 -6.73 -2.41
N ASN A 270 6.55 -7.35 -2.12
CA ASN A 270 7.22 -7.27 -0.84
C ASN A 270 7.76 -5.87 -0.64
N GLY A 271 7.55 -5.34 0.57
CA GLY A 271 8.31 -4.19 1.04
C GLY A 271 9.79 -4.51 1.10
N SER A 272 10.62 -3.45 1.08
CA SER A 272 12.08 -3.55 1.02
C SER A 272 12.72 -4.34 2.18
N ARG A 273 12.00 -4.51 3.29
CA ARG A 273 12.43 -5.16 4.53
C ARG A 273 11.60 -6.41 4.85
N TYR A 274 10.76 -6.87 3.93
CA TYR A 274 9.94 -8.06 4.15
C TYR A 274 10.79 -9.34 4.25
N VAL A 275 10.58 -10.12 5.31
CA VAL A 275 11.29 -11.36 5.60
C VAL A 275 10.33 -12.54 5.53
N GLU A 276 10.41 -13.31 4.45
CA GLU A 276 9.47 -14.39 4.12
C GLU A 276 9.29 -15.42 5.25
N ASN A 277 10.40 -15.93 5.80
CA ASN A 277 10.37 -16.97 6.85
C ASN A 277 9.95 -16.45 8.24
N LYS A 278 9.65 -15.15 8.34
CA LYS A 278 9.10 -14.49 9.52
C LYS A 278 7.82 -13.74 9.19
N SER A 279 7.16 -14.13 8.10
CA SER A 279 5.90 -13.53 7.70
C SER A 279 4.73 -14.06 8.51
N PHE A 280 3.78 -13.18 8.79
CA PHE A 280 2.52 -13.48 9.47
C PHE A 280 1.39 -12.63 8.89
N ILE A 281 0.15 -13.06 9.15
CA ILE A 281 -1.04 -12.30 8.76
C ILE A 281 -1.30 -11.23 9.83
N VAL A 282 -1.51 -9.99 9.38
CA VAL A 282 -2.00 -8.88 10.20
C VAL A 282 -3.45 -8.61 9.85
N GLN A 283 -4.22 -8.20 10.86
CA GLN A 283 -5.63 -7.83 10.70
C GLN A 283 -5.82 -6.37 11.12
N TYR A 284 -6.59 -5.61 10.35
CA TYR A 284 -6.89 -4.23 10.67
C TYR A 284 -7.96 -4.15 11.76
N ALA A 285 -7.61 -3.68 12.97
CA ALA A 285 -8.55 -3.48 14.05
C ALA A 285 -8.57 -2.01 14.50
N ASN A 286 -9.77 -1.42 14.58
CA ASN A 286 -9.93 -0.04 15.03
C ASN A 286 -10.48 0.00 16.45
N GLY A 287 -9.63 0.33 17.43
CA GLY A 287 -10.05 1.06 18.63
C GLY A 287 -9.55 2.50 18.52
N MET A 288 -10.44 3.50 18.67
CA MET A 288 -10.29 4.99 18.61
C MET A 288 -9.27 5.65 17.65
N THR A 289 -8.39 4.92 16.97
CA THR A 289 -7.19 5.42 16.28
C THR A 289 -6.77 4.59 15.05
N GLY A 290 -7.30 3.37 14.87
CA GLY A 290 -7.06 2.50 13.70
C GLY A 290 -5.62 1.97 13.58
N TYR A 291 -5.38 0.69 13.89
CA TYR A 291 -4.05 0.07 13.70
C TYR A 291 -4.15 -1.38 13.19
N TRP A 292 -3.11 -1.82 12.49
CA TRP A 292 -2.92 -3.23 12.15
C TRP A 292 -2.48 -3.99 13.40
N THR A 293 -3.27 -4.98 13.80
CA THR A 293 -3.00 -5.80 14.99
C THR A 293 -2.45 -7.16 14.61
N TYR A 294 -1.55 -7.65 15.47
CA TYR A 294 -1.01 -9.01 15.43
C TYR A 294 -1.78 -9.90 16.40
N PRO A 295 -2.42 -11.00 15.96
CA PRO A 295 -3.15 -11.91 16.83
C PRO A 295 -2.23 -12.91 17.55
N GLY A 296 -1.20 -12.44 18.27
CA GLY A 296 -0.46 -13.26 19.25
C GLY A 296 0.39 -14.44 18.73
N LEU A 297 1.18 -15.03 19.64
CA LEU A 297 2.39 -15.85 19.43
C LEU A 297 2.28 -17.19 18.66
N VAL A 298 1.13 -17.60 18.12
CA VAL A 298 0.92 -18.98 17.62
C VAL A 298 0.97 -19.13 16.08
N ASP A 299 1.02 -18.03 15.31
CA ASP A 299 0.80 -18.08 13.85
C ASP A 299 2.08 -17.95 12.98
N TYR A 300 3.26 -18.18 13.54
CA TYR A 300 4.50 -18.30 12.76
C TYR A 300 4.60 -19.65 12.08
N VAL A 301 3.83 -19.86 11.02
CA VAL A 301 4.09 -20.98 10.11
C VAL A 301 4.00 -20.50 8.67
N SER A 302 5.14 -20.11 8.10
CA SER A 302 5.29 -20.13 6.65
C SER A 302 5.07 -21.59 6.21
N SER A 303 3.93 -21.91 5.61
CA SER A 303 3.66 -23.25 5.06
C SER A 303 4.32 -23.45 3.68
N GLY A 304 5.04 -22.44 3.18
CA GLY A 304 5.75 -22.43 1.91
C GLY A 304 6.23 -21.02 1.55
N VAL A 305 6.79 -20.86 0.35
CA VAL A 305 7.25 -19.54 -0.16
C VAL A 305 6.05 -18.64 -0.45
N ASN A 306 6.05 -17.44 0.11
CA ASN A 306 5.04 -16.39 0.01
C ASN A 306 3.70 -16.69 0.71
N ILE A 307 3.62 -17.69 1.58
CA ILE A 307 2.37 -18.19 2.19
C ILE A 307 2.42 -18.00 3.72
N SER A 308 1.36 -17.43 4.30
CA SER A 308 1.13 -17.43 5.75
C SER A 308 -0.28 -17.90 6.08
N THR A 309 -0.45 -18.55 7.23
CA THR A 309 -1.74 -19.06 7.71
C THR A 309 -2.03 -18.52 9.12
N HIS A 310 -3.26 -18.09 9.35
CA HIS A 310 -3.79 -17.67 10.65
C HIS A 310 -4.91 -18.61 11.07
N TRP A 311 -4.83 -19.16 12.29
CA TRP A 311 -5.78 -20.14 12.82
C TRP A 311 -6.79 -19.52 13.80
N GLY A 312 -8.00 -20.08 13.86
CA GLY A 312 -9.02 -19.69 14.82
C GLY A 312 -9.49 -18.24 14.65
N VAL A 313 -9.84 -17.86 13.42
CA VAL A 313 -10.10 -16.48 13.03
C VAL A 313 -11.55 -16.10 13.34
N LEU A 314 -11.74 -15.15 14.26
CA LEU A 314 -13.03 -14.50 14.46
C LEU A 314 -13.28 -13.54 13.29
N MET A 315 -14.35 -13.78 12.54
CA MET A 315 -14.68 -13.00 11.35
C MET A 315 -15.48 -11.75 11.69
N ALA A 316 -15.18 -10.64 11.01
CA ALA A 316 -16.11 -9.55 10.91
C ALA A 316 -17.36 -10.02 10.14
N SER A 317 -18.57 -9.77 10.67
CA SER A 317 -19.84 -10.14 10.04
C SER A 317 -20.30 -9.23 8.89
N THR A 318 -19.69 -8.06 8.68
CA THR A 318 -20.03 -7.14 7.58
C THR A 318 -18.79 -6.52 6.95
N SER A 319 -18.96 -5.99 5.73
CA SER A 319 -17.92 -5.35 4.95
C SER A 319 -17.34 -4.07 5.56
N THR A 320 -18.09 -3.40 6.46
CA THR A 320 -17.70 -2.12 7.04
C THR A 320 -17.15 -2.24 8.46
N MET A 321 -17.27 -3.41 9.08
CA MET A 321 -16.75 -3.61 10.43
C MET A 321 -15.22 -3.66 10.44
N ASN A 322 -14.68 -3.26 11.58
CA ASN A 322 -13.29 -3.51 11.92
C ASN A 322 -12.98 -5.01 11.79
N SER A 323 -11.72 -5.35 11.59
CA SER A 323 -11.25 -6.73 11.44
C SER A 323 -11.71 -7.41 10.13
N SER A 324 -12.29 -6.66 9.19
CA SER A 324 -12.59 -7.15 7.84
C SER A 324 -11.42 -7.06 6.85
N PHE A 325 -10.29 -6.45 7.23
CA PHE A 325 -9.13 -6.32 6.35
C PHE A 325 -7.93 -7.08 6.90
N TYR A 326 -7.24 -7.78 6.01
CA TYR A 326 -6.09 -8.63 6.30
C TYR A 326 -4.95 -8.30 5.33
N SER A 327 -3.73 -8.36 5.80
CA SER A 327 -2.53 -8.28 4.97
C SER A 327 -1.45 -9.18 5.55
N LYS A 328 -0.26 -9.19 4.96
CA LYS A 328 0.90 -9.87 5.51
C LYS A 328 1.93 -8.84 5.93
N SER A 329 2.47 -9.02 7.12
CA SER A 329 3.68 -8.36 7.57
C SER A 329 4.74 -9.42 7.80
N SER A 330 5.96 -8.99 8.08
CA SER A 330 6.97 -9.86 8.63
C SER A 330 7.62 -9.20 9.81
N ASP A 331 7.98 -10.00 10.81
CA ASP A 331 8.96 -9.55 11.78
C ASP A 331 10.28 -9.64 11.05
N ALA A 332 10.71 -8.53 10.48
CA ALA A 332 12.10 -8.36 10.15
C ALA A 332 12.89 -8.36 11.47
N THR A 333 13.11 -9.54 12.03
CA THR A 333 14.26 -9.84 12.88
C THR A 333 15.49 -9.81 11.95
N SER A 334 15.75 -8.66 11.34
CA SER A 334 17.06 -8.07 11.49
C SER A 334 16.96 -7.39 12.85
N PRO A 335 17.94 -7.52 13.77
CA PRO A 335 18.03 -6.48 14.78
C PRO A 335 18.13 -5.19 13.97
N LEU A 336 17.10 -4.35 14.01
CA LEU A 336 17.35 -2.96 13.75
C LEU A 336 18.32 -2.58 14.89
N PRO A 337 19.55 -2.15 14.59
CA PRO A 337 20.25 -1.19 15.44
C PRO A 337 19.22 -0.30 16.14
N VAL A 338 19.31 -0.26 17.47
CA VAL A 338 18.45 0.45 18.42
C VAL A 338 17.32 1.28 17.80
N ARG A 339 16.07 0.94 18.14
CA ARG A 339 14.91 1.74 17.71
C ARG A 339 14.84 3.04 18.49
N LEU A 340 15.52 4.07 17.99
CA LEU A 340 15.47 5.43 18.49
C LEU A 340 14.07 6.01 18.25
N LEU A 341 13.35 6.30 19.34
CA LEU A 341 11.98 6.81 19.27
C LEU A 341 11.94 8.32 19.03
N ASN A 342 12.86 9.03 19.68
CA ASN A 342 12.91 10.48 19.63
C ASN A 342 14.34 10.93 19.96
N PHE A 343 14.82 11.96 19.26
CA PHE A 343 15.98 12.74 19.65
C PHE A 343 15.59 14.21 19.64
N SER A 344 15.78 14.87 20.77
CA SER A 344 15.32 16.23 21.02
C SER A 344 16.36 17.02 21.80
N GLY A 345 16.29 18.34 21.71
CA GLY A 345 17.19 19.23 22.39
C GLY A 345 16.47 20.48 22.85
N THR A 346 16.86 20.98 24.02
CA THR A 346 16.33 22.22 24.59
C THR A 346 17.50 23.14 24.89
N LEU A 347 17.43 24.36 24.37
CA LEU A 347 18.38 25.41 24.71
C LEU A 347 17.98 26.04 26.05
N ASN A 348 18.86 25.97 27.03
CA ASN A 348 18.75 26.66 28.31
C ASN A 348 19.68 27.89 28.34
N THR A 349 19.63 28.68 29.41
CA THR A 349 20.40 29.93 29.54
C THR A 349 21.90 29.75 29.27
N ASN A 350 22.50 28.65 29.75
CA ASN A 350 23.95 28.42 29.70
C ASN A 350 24.35 27.05 29.12
N ASN A 351 23.40 26.20 28.74
CA ASN A 351 23.68 24.89 28.16
C ASN A 351 22.57 24.41 27.23
N ILE A 352 22.82 23.30 26.53
CA ILE A 352 21.84 22.58 25.73
C ILE A 352 21.62 21.21 26.34
N SER A 353 20.38 20.88 26.67
CA SER A 353 19.99 19.56 27.16
C SER A 353 19.47 18.73 25.98
N LEU A 354 20.17 17.66 25.66
CA LEU A 354 19.80 16.68 24.65
C LEU A 354 19.16 15.48 25.34
N ASN A 355 18.01 15.04 24.82
CA ASN A 355 17.26 13.90 25.34
C ASN A 355 16.88 12.97 24.20
N TRP A 356 17.09 11.68 24.40
CA TRP A 356 16.58 10.66 23.51
C TRP A 356 16.09 9.44 24.26
N SER A 357 15.29 8.65 23.57
CA SER A 357 14.80 7.40 24.08
C SER A 357 14.80 6.31 23.02
N THR A 358 14.92 5.09 23.50
CA THR A 358 14.98 3.88 22.70
C THR A 358 13.79 3.01 23.08
N ALA A 359 13.06 2.49 22.10
CA ALA A 359 11.98 1.53 22.34
C ALA A 359 12.54 0.16 22.72
N SER A 360 13.64 -0.20 22.08
CA SER A 360 14.38 -1.44 22.27
C SER A 360 15.82 -1.24 21.81
N GLU A 361 16.73 -2.04 22.36
CA GLU A 361 18.15 -2.07 22.04
C GLU A 361 18.58 -3.52 21.80
N ILE A 362 19.39 -3.77 20.77
CA ILE A 362 20.00 -5.07 20.54
C ILE A 362 21.46 -4.83 20.17
N ASN A 363 22.37 -5.52 20.83
CA ASN A 363 23.82 -5.40 20.62
C ASN A 363 24.35 -3.95 20.70
N ASN A 364 23.62 -3.03 21.33
CA ASN A 364 23.98 -1.61 21.36
C ASN A 364 25.19 -1.42 22.26
N LYS A 365 26.23 -0.74 21.75
CA LYS A 365 27.35 -0.31 22.56
C LYS A 365 27.07 1.06 23.18
N GLY A 366 26.40 1.94 22.45
CA GLY A 366 26.05 3.29 22.90
C GLY A 366 25.99 4.31 21.77
N PHE A 367 26.01 5.59 22.14
CA PHE A 367 25.76 6.70 21.23
C PHE A 367 26.90 7.72 21.29
N TYR A 368 27.47 8.03 20.14
CA TYR A 368 28.26 9.24 19.95
C TYR A 368 27.31 10.42 19.78
N VAL A 369 27.40 11.39 20.69
CA VAL A 369 26.74 12.69 20.54
C VAL A 369 27.62 13.56 19.66
N GLU A 370 27.08 14.03 18.54
CA GLU A 370 27.80 14.84 17.57
C GLU A 370 27.12 16.20 17.38
N ARG A 371 27.93 17.22 17.13
CA ARG A 371 27.49 18.61 16.94
C ARG A 371 28.10 19.22 15.69
N SER A 372 27.32 20.04 14.98
CA SER A 372 27.76 20.81 13.83
C SER A 372 27.30 22.27 13.94
N SER A 373 28.11 23.20 13.42
CA SER A 373 27.75 24.62 13.28
C SER A 373 27.15 24.96 11.91
N ASN A 374 27.24 24.05 10.93
CA ASN A 374 26.77 24.24 9.55
C ASN A 374 25.79 23.16 9.08
N GLY A 375 25.51 22.15 9.91
CA GLY A 375 24.59 21.05 9.60
C GLY A 375 25.21 19.96 8.71
N THR A 376 26.48 20.07 8.35
CA THR A 376 27.19 19.13 7.46
C THR A 376 28.45 18.54 8.09
N ASP A 377 29.27 19.36 8.74
CA ASP A 377 30.51 18.95 9.39
C ASP A 377 30.24 18.69 10.88
N PHE A 378 30.13 17.42 11.26
CA PHE A 378 29.82 17.00 12.62
C PHE A 378 31.08 16.62 13.39
N HIS A 379 31.23 17.18 14.59
CA HIS A 379 32.30 16.89 15.52
C HIS A 379 31.77 16.11 16.73
N TYR A 380 32.57 15.15 17.18
CA TYR A 380 32.30 14.37 18.37
C TYR A 380 32.34 15.21 19.65
N LEU A 381 31.32 15.07 20.51
CA LEU A 381 31.28 15.67 21.85
C LEU A 381 31.56 14.65 22.94
N SER A 382 30.77 13.56 22.97
CA SER A 382 30.83 12.56 24.03
C SER A 382 30.24 11.23 23.58
N PHE A 383 30.70 10.12 24.17
CA PHE A 383 30.12 8.80 24.00
C PHE A 383 29.32 8.42 25.23
N ILE A 384 28.08 8.01 25.02
CA ILE A 384 27.15 7.63 26.07
C ILE A 384 26.90 6.13 25.93
N ASN A 385 27.43 5.36 26.89
CA ASN A 385 27.25 3.91 26.91
C ASN A 385 25.76 3.56 26.96
N THR A 386 25.39 2.44 26.35
CA THR A 386 24.07 1.84 26.54
C THR A 386 23.77 1.66 28.04
N LYS A 387 22.51 1.88 28.43
CA LYS A 387 21.98 1.51 29.75
C LYS A 387 21.34 0.11 29.70
N ALA A 388 21.22 -0.51 28.53
CA ALA A 388 20.71 -1.85 28.36
C ALA A 388 21.71 -2.89 28.87
N VAL A 389 21.21 -3.93 29.54
CA VAL A 389 22.07 -5.00 30.08
C VAL A 389 22.69 -5.76 28.90
N ASN A 390 24.02 -5.76 28.84
CA ASN A 390 24.79 -6.33 27.73
C ASN A 390 24.38 -5.78 26.34
N GLY A 391 23.92 -4.52 26.27
CA GLY A 391 23.46 -3.89 25.03
C GLY A 391 22.12 -4.36 24.49
N ASN A 392 21.35 -5.11 25.29
CA ASN A 392 20.05 -5.65 24.88
C ASN A 392 18.93 -5.22 25.83
N SER A 393 17.84 -4.69 25.28
CA SER A 393 16.63 -4.34 26.01
C SER A 393 15.41 -4.39 25.11
N ASP A 394 14.34 -5.00 25.61
CA ASP A 394 12.98 -4.98 25.05
C ASP A 394 12.11 -3.89 25.72
N LYS A 395 12.71 -3.05 26.57
CA LYS A 395 12.04 -2.00 27.33
C LYS A 395 12.53 -0.63 26.93
N PHE A 396 11.69 0.35 27.21
CA PHE A 396 11.98 1.75 27.00
C PHE A 396 13.16 2.22 27.87
N ILE A 397 14.15 2.85 27.24
CA ILE A 397 15.31 3.42 27.95
C ILE A 397 15.48 4.89 27.55
N ASN A 398 15.61 5.74 28.56
CA ASN A 398 15.89 7.17 28.40
C ASN A 398 17.36 7.49 28.57
N TYR A 399 17.83 8.44 27.78
CA TYR A 399 19.17 8.99 27.83
C TYR A 399 19.14 10.51 27.80
N GLU A 400 20.17 11.09 28.38
CA GLU A 400 20.35 12.53 28.46
C GLU A 400 21.82 12.88 28.29
N TYR A 401 22.08 14.03 27.69
CA TYR A 401 23.40 14.64 27.62
C TYR A 401 23.29 16.16 27.68
N THR A 402 24.20 16.81 28.40
CA THR A 402 24.23 18.27 28.51
C THR A 402 25.49 18.83 27.85
N ASP A 403 25.30 19.65 26.82
CA ASP A 403 26.36 20.42 26.18
C ASP A 403 26.47 21.81 26.82
N ASN A 404 27.56 22.07 27.53
CA ASN A 404 27.80 23.35 28.21
C ASN A 404 28.46 24.42 27.31
N TYR A 405 28.71 24.12 26.03
CA TYR A 405 29.42 25.02 25.12
C TYR A 405 28.48 25.53 24.02
N ILE A 406 27.73 26.59 24.31
CA ILE A 406 26.83 27.19 23.31
C ILE A 406 27.58 28.22 22.46
N LEU A 407 28.17 27.77 21.34
CA LEU A 407 28.89 28.66 20.40
C LEU A 407 28.24 28.62 19.01
N GLY A 408 27.53 29.69 18.63
CA GLY A 408 26.95 29.85 17.29
C GLY A 408 25.46 30.19 17.32
N ASN A 409 24.94 30.69 16.19
CA ASN A 409 23.53 31.07 16.04
C ASN A 409 22.62 29.85 15.93
N THR A 410 23.00 28.90 15.11
CA THR A 410 22.27 27.64 14.94
C THR A 410 23.25 26.51 15.22
N LEU A 411 22.85 25.63 16.11
CA LEU A 411 23.60 24.43 16.45
C LEU A 411 22.82 23.22 15.99
N TYR A 412 23.49 22.32 15.29
CA TYR A 412 22.92 21.08 14.80
C TYR A 412 23.46 19.93 15.63
N TYR A 413 22.59 19.00 16.02
CA TYR A 413 22.99 17.81 16.75
C TYR A 413 22.46 16.57 16.05
N ARG A 414 23.19 15.47 16.18
CA ARG A 414 22.73 14.12 15.84
C ARG A 414 23.35 13.13 16.80
N LEU A 415 22.73 11.96 16.87
CA LEU A 415 23.31 10.78 17.50
C LEU A 415 23.87 9.88 16.41
N LYS A 416 25.05 9.32 16.68
CA LYS A 416 25.62 8.21 15.95
C LYS A 416 25.65 7.01 16.90
N GLN A 417 24.68 6.12 16.74
CA GLN A 417 24.62 4.86 17.46
C GLN A 417 25.71 3.92 16.95
N VAL A 418 26.30 3.13 17.85
CA VAL A 418 27.26 2.08 17.51
C VAL A 418 26.93 0.80 18.28
N ASP A 419 27.01 -0.33 17.58
CA ASP A 419 26.79 -1.65 18.15
C ASP A 419 28.13 -2.32 18.56
N PHE A 420 28.09 -3.40 19.34
CA PHE A 420 29.33 -4.09 19.76
C PHE A 420 30.07 -4.75 18.60
N ASP A 421 29.37 -5.09 17.51
CA ASP A 421 29.95 -5.59 16.27
C ASP A 421 30.50 -4.49 15.34
N GLY A 422 30.33 -3.22 15.72
CA GLY A 422 30.83 -2.06 14.99
C GLY A 422 29.88 -1.47 13.95
N ASN A 423 28.63 -1.98 13.83
CA ASN A 423 27.60 -1.35 13.00
C ASN A 423 27.25 0.06 13.52
N ILE A 424 26.86 0.94 12.59
CA ILE A 424 26.65 2.37 12.86
C ILE A 424 25.33 2.82 12.24
N ASP A 425 24.54 3.53 13.03
CA ASP A 425 23.32 4.21 12.59
C ASP A 425 23.24 5.65 13.10
N TYR A 426 22.50 6.50 12.40
CA TYR A 426 22.36 7.92 12.72
C TYR A 426 20.91 8.30 13.03
N SER A 427 20.72 9.19 14.01
CA SER A 427 19.42 9.84 14.24
C SER A 427 19.11 10.87 13.14
N ASN A 428 17.87 11.38 13.15
CA ASN A 428 17.58 12.67 12.54
C ASN A 428 18.47 13.77 13.15
N ILE A 429 18.77 14.80 12.34
CA ILE A 429 19.46 15.99 12.82
C ILE A 429 18.43 16.93 13.45
N ILE A 430 18.70 17.41 14.66
CA ILE A 430 17.94 18.51 15.26
C ILE A 430 18.72 19.81 15.17
N SER A 431 18.01 20.91 14.95
CA SER A 431 18.59 22.26 14.92
C SER A 431 18.05 23.09 16.07
N LEU A 432 18.93 23.74 16.81
CA LEU A 432 18.58 24.64 17.90
C LEU A 432 19.08 26.04 17.56
N LEU A 433 18.14 26.99 17.51
CA LEU A 433 18.44 28.40 17.32
C LEU A 433 18.78 29.02 18.68
N ASN A 434 19.96 29.60 18.79
CA ASN A 434 20.38 30.43 19.90
C ASN A 434 20.16 31.92 19.58
N PRO A 435 19.07 32.54 20.06
CA PRO A 435 18.76 33.94 19.77
C PRO A 435 19.77 34.91 20.38
N ASN A 436 20.54 34.49 21.40
CA ASN A 436 21.57 35.31 22.03
C ASN A 436 22.87 35.38 21.20
N HIS A 437 23.00 34.54 20.17
CA HIS A 437 24.13 34.54 19.23
C HIS A 437 23.66 34.86 17.82
N PRO A 438 23.42 36.13 17.43
CA PRO A 438 22.95 36.48 16.08
C PRO A 438 23.91 36.02 14.97
N SER A 439 23.39 35.50 13.86
CA SER A 439 24.12 35.00 12.69
C SER A 439 24.91 36.05 11.89
N SER A 440 24.78 37.33 12.24
CA SER A 440 25.50 38.43 11.58
C SER A 440 26.47 39.12 12.52
N VAL A 441 27.66 39.42 12.00
CA VAL A 441 28.66 40.26 12.69
C VAL A 441 28.10 41.66 12.82
N ARG A 442 27.99 42.17 14.05
CA ARG A 442 27.51 43.53 14.31
C ARG A 442 28.69 44.44 14.61
N VAL A 443 28.77 45.55 13.89
CA VAL A 443 29.81 46.57 14.05
C VAL A 443 29.17 47.89 14.46
N PHE A 444 29.47 48.38 15.66
CA PHE A 444 28.93 49.65 16.16
C PHE A 444 29.86 50.36 17.16
N PRO A 445 29.80 51.70 17.31
CA PRO A 445 28.92 52.61 16.57
C PRO A 445 29.35 52.75 15.10
N ASN A 446 28.38 52.94 14.23
CA ASN A 446 28.59 53.33 12.84
C ASN A 446 27.66 54.51 12.55
N PRO A 447 28.17 55.75 12.34
CA PRO A 447 29.59 56.08 12.19
C PRO A 447 30.43 56.01 13.48
N ALA A 448 31.69 55.60 13.36
CA ALA A 448 32.67 55.45 14.44
C ALA A 448 33.54 56.70 14.62
N SER A 449 33.88 57.06 15.86
CA SER A 449 34.79 58.17 16.17
C SER A 449 36.21 57.69 16.48
N SER A 450 36.37 56.91 17.56
CA SER A 450 37.67 56.37 18.01
C SER A 450 37.70 54.85 18.06
N THR A 451 36.57 54.20 18.29
CA THR A 451 36.52 52.74 18.45
C THR A 451 35.25 52.16 17.82
N ILE A 452 35.33 50.89 17.42
CA ILE A 452 34.18 50.06 17.04
C ILE A 452 34.15 48.81 17.92
N ASN A 453 32.95 48.38 18.30
CA ASN A 453 32.71 47.08 18.92
C ASN A 453 32.24 46.13 17.83
N VAL A 454 32.88 44.98 17.77
CA VAL A 454 32.59 43.90 16.83
C VAL A 454 32.06 42.74 17.64
N TYR A 455 30.82 42.35 17.38
CA TYR A 455 30.17 41.20 18.00
C TYR A 455 30.07 40.05 17.00
N ASN A 456 29.99 38.82 17.53
CA ASN A 456 29.95 37.59 16.75
C ASN A 456 31.30 37.29 16.07
N THR A 457 32.38 37.48 16.82
CA THR A 457 33.73 36.98 16.54
C THR A 457 33.97 35.67 17.30
N HIS A 458 35.04 34.94 17.00
CA HIS A 458 35.41 33.71 17.72
C HIS A 458 36.93 33.65 17.94
N PRO A 459 37.43 32.92 18.96
CA PRO A 459 38.85 32.61 19.08
C PRO A 459 39.41 32.07 17.75
N GLY A 460 40.59 32.51 17.35
CA GLY A 460 41.24 32.05 16.11
C GLY A 460 40.80 32.79 14.83
N TYR A 461 39.71 33.57 14.87
CA TYR A 461 39.32 34.41 13.75
C TYR A 461 40.26 35.60 13.58
N LYS A 462 40.40 36.08 12.35
CA LYS A 462 41.17 37.30 12.02
C LYS A 462 40.24 38.43 11.60
N ILE A 463 40.35 39.56 12.26
CA ILE A 463 39.61 40.78 11.93
C ILE A 463 40.52 41.71 11.13
N GLN A 464 40.11 42.06 9.93
CA GLN A 464 40.82 42.97 9.03
C GLN A 464 40.00 44.23 8.80
N ILE A 465 40.63 45.40 8.91
CA ILE A 465 40.07 46.66 8.42
C ILE A 465 40.70 46.95 7.07
N ILE A 466 39.86 47.11 6.05
CA ILE A 466 40.28 47.38 4.67
C ILE A 466 39.67 48.68 4.16
N ASP A 467 40.40 49.41 3.33
CA ASP A 467 39.89 50.59 2.64
C ASP A 467 39.08 50.22 1.38
N MET A 468 38.57 51.22 0.66
CA MET A 468 37.80 51.03 -0.57
C MET A 468 38.62 50.43 -1.74
N ALA A 469 39.94 50.49 -1.67
CA ALA A 469 40.84 49.86 -2.65
C ALA A 469 41.22 48.42 -2.25
N GLY A 470 40.69 47.91 -1.13
CA GLY A 470 40.98 46.57 -0.61
C GLY A 470 42.32 46.47 0.13
N LYS A 471 43.01 47.59 0.39
CA LYS A 471 44.26 47.60 1.16
C LYS A 471 43.96 47.35 2.62
N ILE A 472 44.68 46.40 3.23
CA ILE A 472 44.57 46.10 4.66
C ILE A 472 45.28 47.19 5.47
N LEU A 473 44.53 47.86 6.34
CA LEU A 473 45.01 48.94 7.20
C LEU A 473 45.26 48.47 8.64
N LYS A 474 44.53 47.45 9.09
CA LYS A 474 44.69 46.86 10.43
C LYS A 474 44.33 45.39 10.40
N ILE A 475 45.04 44.58 11.20
CA ILE A 475 44.72 43.17 11.45
C ILE A 475 44.76 42.95 12.97
N GLU A 476 43.74 42.29 13.50
CA GLU A 476 43.71 41.80 14.88
C GLU A 476 43.25 40.34 14.90
N ASN A 477 43.80 39.55 15.82
CA ASN A 477 43.23 38.25 16.13
C ASN A 477 42.07 38.45 17.10
N SER A 478 41.01 37.68 16.90
CA SER A 478 39.90 37.58 17.83
C SER A 478 40.18 36.47 18.85
N ASN A 479 40.00 36.78 20.13
CA ASN A 479 40.15 35.83 21.22
C ASN A 479 38.84 35.60 21.99
N GLU A 480 37.78 36.35 21.67
CA GLU A 480 36.51 36.37 22.39
C GLU A 480 35.31 36.55 21.43
N TYR A 481 34.09 36.44 21.96
CA TYR A 481 32.86 36.62 21.18
C TYR A 481 32.59 38.08 20.77
N SER A 482 33.16 39.03 21.51
CA SER A 482 33.08 40.46 21.21
C SER A 482 34.42 41.12 21.43
N GLN A 483 34.82 42.02 20.53
CA GLN A 483 36.09 42.73 20.61
C GLN A 483 35.92 44.21 20.30
N LYS A 484 36.61 45.04 21.06
CA LYS A 484 36.69 46.49 20.83
C LYS A 484 37.95 46.80 20.04
N ILE A 485 37.79 47.44 18.88
CA ILE A 485 38.87 47.77 17.96
C ILE A 485 39.06 49.28 17.91
N ASP A 486 40.30 49.72 18.14
CA ASP A 486 40.69 51.11 17.98
C ASP A 486 40.83 51.48 16.49
N VAL A 487 40.07 52.47 16.07
CA VAL A 487 40.04 53.05 14.71
C VAL A 487 40.37 54.55 14.72
N SER A 488 40.84 55.09 15.84
CA SER A 488 41.11 56.53 16.03
C SER A 488 42.13 57.09 15.04
N LYS A 489 43.09 56.27 14.60
CA LYS A 489 44.16 56.63 13.66
C LYS A 489 43.73 56.58 12.18
N LEU A 490 42.52 56.11 11.88
CA LEU A 490 41.99 56.10 10.51
C LEU A 490 41.47 57.49 10.14
N ALA A 491 41.74 57.93 8.92
CA ALA A 491 41.16 59.15 8.38
C ALA A 491 39.64 59.00 8.21
N SER A 492 38.90 60.11 8.23
CA SER A 492 37.45 60.12 7.96
C SER A 492 37.15 59.51 6.59
N GLY A 493 36.23 58.55 6.53
CA GLY A 493 35.98 57.80 5.30
C GLY A 493 35.19 56.50 5.49
N ILE A 494 34.99 55.76 4.39
CA ILE A 494 34.32 54.46 4.37
C ILE A 494 35.36 53.35 4.45
N TYR A 495 35.11 52.39 5.34
CA TYR A 495 35.95 51.20 5.52
C TYR A 495 35.09 49.95 5.54
N TYR A 496 35.72 48.80 5.29
CA TYR A 496 35.12 47.49 5.49
C TYR A 496 35.86 46.74 6.59
N LEU A 497 35.10 46.11 7.48
CA LEU A 497 35.59 45.16 8.45
C LEU A 497 35.35 43.75 7.91
N ARG A 498 36.41 43.05 7.55
CA ARG A 498 36.38 41.67 7.07
C ARG A 498 36.81 40.73 8.18
N ILE A 499 36.03 39.69 8.43
CA ILE A 499 36.38 38.62 9.37
C ILE A 499 36.74 37.39 8.56
N LEU A 500 37.88 36.79 8.86
CA LEU A 500 38.31 35.49 8.34
C LEU A 500 38.20 34.44 9.45
N ASP A 501 37.72 33.25 9.12
CA ASP A 501 37.75 32.11 10.03
C ASP A 501 39.17 31.54 10.19
N GLU A 502 39.32 30.50 11.01
CA GLU A 502 40.62 29.85 11.30
C GLU A 502 41.30 29.29 10.04
N SER A 503 40.52 28.91 9.02
CA SER A 503 41.02 28.43 7.73
C SER A 503 41.47 29.54 6.79
N GLY A 504 41.21 30.81 7.15
CA GLY A 504 41.48 31.98 6.34
C GLY A 504 40.37 32.32 5.34
N LYS A 505 39.23 31.63 5.38
CA LYS A 505 38.07 31.90 4.53
C LYS A 505 37.27 33.09 5.09
N SER A 506 36.71 33.91 4.20
CA SER A 506 35.92 35.08 4.58
C SER A 506 34.62 34.66 5.27
N TYR A 507 34.52 34.93 6.58
CA TYR A 507 33.33 34.68 7.40
C TYR A 507 32.29 35.80 7.26
N SER A 508 32.73 37.07 7.25
CA SER A 508 31.83 38.21 7.08
C SER A 508 32.55 39.45 6.56
N THR A 509 31.83 40.40 5.98
CA THR A 509 32.34 41.71 5.59
C THR A 509 31.30 42.79 5.85
N ASN A 510 31.63 43.77 6.68
CA ASN A 510 30.70 44.79 7.15
C ASN A 510 31.25 46.19 6.88
N LYS A 511 30.44 47.06 6.26
CA LYS A 511 30.80 48.44 6.01
C LYS A 511 30.63 49.28 7.28
N PHE A 512 31.61 50.12 7.60
CA PHE A 512 31.46 51.18 8.60
C PHE A 512 32.05 52.51 8.13
N ILE A 513 31.56 53.61 8.69
CA ILE A 513 31.99 54.98 8.38
C ILE A 513 32.80 55.50 9.56
N LYS A 514 34.03 55.98 9.31
CA LYS A 514 34.83 56.73 10.29
C LYS A 514 34.56 58.22 10.13
N LYS A 515 34.20 58.89 11.23
CA LYS A 515 34.06 60.34 11.30
C LYS A 515 35.40 61.05 11.44
#